data_AF-A0A959NXC9-F1
#
_entry.id   AF-A0A959NXC9-F1
#
_cell.length_a   1.000
_cell.length_b   1.000
_cell.length_c   1.000
_cell.angle_alpha   90.00
_cell.angle_beta   90.00
_cell.angle_gamma   90.00
#
_symmetry.space_group_name_H-M   'P 1'
#
loop_
_entity.id
_entity.type
_entity.pdbx_description
1 polymer ?
#
loop_
_entity_poly.entity_id
_entity_poly.type
_entity_poly.pdbx_seq_one_letter_code
_entity_poly.pdbx_strand_id
1 'polypeptide(L)'
;MLTDPDMAEIFESFVVETKETLEKLDLDLVKLESTPDDADLLNEIFRSFHTVKGTSGFLGLVKMQELTHRLEDILNKLRKGEAKVSSTIMDGILSGYDALSELLVIIEENKNEEFETENEIKSLEKIIKNIESGEVIDTGSENNVEENEIVKDPYEMDEEELAQAFLNNNKKFMEDNSSNSFIKNEDVAVTDNEHNEEKNIETTVVKSDLAIEKNNKEKPNRNYSTEKSASKTKDDKKQNNTLAEQTIRVEVERLDELLNLVSELVLGRNRLAQLNSDVSVQYEGTEISRNLGDTARQIDLLTTELQLAVMKTRMIKIEKVFNRFPRLVRDLSKETGKEINLEIFGEKTELDKTLIEEINDPLVHLIRNSVDHGVETPEERKKNGKPEKGTITLSAE
;
A
#
# COMPACT_ATOMS: atom_id res chain seq x y z
N MET A 1 0.05 -2.37 28.99
CA MET A 1 0.71 -1.09 28.64
C MET A 1 -0.19 -0.12 27.88
N LEU A 2 -1.34 -0.55 27.33
CA LEU A 2 -2.24 0.27 26.49
C LEU A 2 -3.47 0.88 27.22
N THR A 3 -3.46 0.94 28.55
CA THR A 3 -4.55 1.56 29.33
C THR A 3 -4.37 3.05 29.54
N ASP A 4 -3.20 3.59 29.15
CA ASP A 4 -2.88 5.01 29.16
C ASP A 4 -3.24 5.60 27.78
N PRO A 5 -4.16 6.58 27.71
CA PRO A 5 -4.56 7.22 26.45
C PRO A 5 -3.38 7.73 25.63
N ASP A 6 -2.33 8.25 26.29
CA ASP A 6 -1.16 8.80 25.61
C ASP A 6 -0.34 7.68 24.94
N MET A 7 -0.28 6.49 25.55
CA MET A 7 0.38 5.31 24.96
C MET A 7 -0.44 4.68 23.83
N ALA A 8 -1.77 4.84 23.84
CA ALA A 8 -2.62 4.35 22.77
C ALA A 8 -2.39 5.14 21.47
N GLU A 9 -2.28 6.46 21.54
CA GLU A 9 -1.99 7.30 20.37
C GLU A 9 -0.56 7.09 19.85
N ILE A 10 0.42 6.93 20.75
CA ILE A 10 1.80 6.56 20.34
C ILE A 10 1.82 5.20 19.64
N PHE A 11 1.03 4.23 20.12
CA PHE A 11 0.92 2.93 19.51
C PHE A 11 0.25 2.98 18.13
N GLU A 12 -0.84 3.75 17.99
CA GLU A 12 -1.49 3.97 16.69
C GLU A 12 -0.53 4.61 15.68
N SER A 13 0.21 5.65 16.10
CA SER A 13 1.26 6.27 15.29
C SER A 13 2.36 5.27 14.91
N PHE A 14 2.77 4.40 15.83
CA PHE A 14 3.74 3.34 15.54
C PHE A 14 3.22 2.36 14.48
N VAL A 15 1.96 1.92 14.59
CA VAL A 15 1.36 1.01 13.61
C VAL A 15 1.37 1.63 12.23
N VAL A 16 0.96 2.90 12.11
CA VAL A 16 0.98 3.63 10.83
C VAL A 16 2.40 3.78 10.28
N GLU A 17 3.35 4.29 11.06
CA GLU A 17 4.74 4.49 10.61
C GLU A 17 5.43 3.16 10.23
N THR A 18 5.16 2.10 10.99
CA THR A 18 5.72 0.78 10.73
C THR A 18 5.10 0.17 9.47
N LYS A 19 3.79 0.34 9.22
CA LYS A 19 3.16 -0.08 7.96
C LYS A 19 3.80 0.61 6.76
N GLU A 20 3.97 1.94 6.81
CA GLU A 20 4.63 2.68 5.72
C GLU A 20 6.08 2.22 5.52
N THR A 21 6.80 1.96 6.61
CA THR A 21 8.17 1.47 6.57
C THR A 21 8.26 0.07 5.96
N LEU A 22 7.34 -0.83 6.32
CA LEU A 22 7.26 -2.17 5.75
C LEU A 22 6.87 -2.13 4.26
N GLU A 23 5.90 -1.30 3.86
CA GLU A 23 5.55 -1.12 2.44
C GLU A 23 6.74 -0.65 1.59
N LYS A 24 7.56 0.28 2.14
CA LYS A 24 8.80 0.69 1.47
C LYS A 24 9.81 -0.45 1.42
N LEU A 25 9.99 -1.16 2.52
CA LEU A 25 10.90 -2.30 2.63
C LEU A 25 10.58 -3.41 1.62
N ASP A 26 9.30 -3.74 1.39
CA ASP A 26 8.91 -4.72 0.37
C ASP A 26 9.48 -4.37 -1.01
N LEU A 27 9.30 -3.11 -1.43
CA LEU A 27 9.80 -2.63 -2.71
C LEU A 27 11.33 -2.63 -2.77
N ASP A 28 11.98 -2.22 -1.69
CA ASP A 28 13.43 -2.13 -1.64
C ASP A 28 14.10 -3.52 -1.56
N LEU A 29 13.48 -4.48 -0.89
CA LEU A 29 13.91 -5.89 -0.86
C LEU A 29 13.80 -6.53 -2.25
N VAL A 30 12.70 -6.32 -2.97
CA VAL A 30 12.56 -6.79 -4.36
C VAL A 30 13.62 -6.18 -5.27
N LYS A 31 13.91 -4.87 -5.11
CA LYS A 31 15.01 -4.23 -5.85
C LYS A 31 16.35 -4.86 -5.49
N LEU A 32 16.63 -5.10 -4.21
CA LEU A 32 17.89 -5.69 -3.74
C LEU A 32 18.12 -7.08 -4.35
N GLU A 33 17.06 -7.87 -4.55
CA GLU A 33 17.16 -9.15 -5.27
C GLU A 33 17.65 -8.97 -6.71
N SER A 34 17.24 -7.90 -7.38
CA SER A 34 17.66 -7.57 -8.76
C SER A 34 18.99 -6.82 -8.86
N THR A 35 19.38 -6.10 -7.81
CA THR A 35 20.62 -5.31 -7.72
C THR A 35 21.40 -5.65 -6.45
N PRO A 36 22.04 -6.84 -6.38
CA PRO A 36 22.59 -7.38 -5.14
C PRO A 36 23.86 -6.67 -4.65
N ASP A 37 24.53 -5.91 -5.52
CA ASP A 37 25.75 -5.15 -5.23
C ASP A 37 25.48 -3.67 -4.88
N ASP A 38 24.21 -3.26 -4.79
CA ASP A 38 23.83 -1.88 -4.45
C ASP A 38 23.97 -1.62 -2.93
N ALA A 39 25.14 -1.10 -2.54
CA ALA A 39 25.46 -0.78 -1.17
C ALA A 39 24.58 0.32 -0.57
N ASP A 40 24.11 1.29 -1.39
CA ASP A 40 23.26 2.37 -0.90
C ASP A 40 21.87 1.83 -0.56
N LEU A 41 21.31 0.98 -1.43
CA LEU A 41 20.05 0.28 -1.19
C LEU A 41 20.11 -0.61 0.06
N LEU A 42 21.19 -1.38 0.21
CA LEU A 42 21.40 -2.21 1.40
C LEU A 42 21.46 -1.39 2.69
N ASN A 43 22.08 -0.21 2.65
CA ASN A 43 22.12 0.72 3.78
C ASN A 43 20.74 1.32 4.09
N GLU A 44 19.93 1.64 3.08
CA GLU A 44 18.56 2.10 3.29
C GLU A 44 17.69 1.03 3.96
N ILE A 45 17.75 -0.21 3.46
CA ILE A 45 17.00 -1.35 4.01
C ILE A 45 17.41 -1.62 5.46
N PHE A 46 18.71 -1.60 5.75
CA PHE A 46 19.24 -1.75 7.11
C PHE A 46 18.66 -0.68 8.06
N ARG A 47 18.64 0.59 7.64
CA ARG A 47 18.09 1.68 8.47
C ARG A 47 16.62 1.48 8.76
N SER A 48 15.84 1.07 7.77
CA SER A 48 14.41 0.81 7.95
C SER A 48 14.17 -0.29 9.00
N PHE A 49 14.85 -1.43 8.92
CA PHE A 49 14.74 -2.47 9.96
C PHE A 49 15.20 -1.99 11.34
N HIS A 50 16.29 -1.21 11.39
CA HIS A 50 16.80 -0.64 12.63
C HIS A 50 15.79 0.31 13.30
N THR A 51 15.11 1.16 12.51
CA THR A 51 14.04 2.04 13.01
C THR A 51 12.87 1.23 13.58
N VAL A 52 12.44 0.16 12.88
CA VAL A 52 11.37 -0.72 13.37
C VAL A 52 11.79 -1.41 14.66
N LYS A 53 13.03 -1.91 14.76
CA LYS A 53 13.57 -2.53 15.99
C LYS A 53 13.51 -1.57 17.18
N GLY A 54 13.98 -0.33 16.99
CA GLY A 54 14.04 0.67 18.05
C GLY A 54 12.65 1.05 18.56
N THR A 55 11.72 1.29 17.64
CA THR A 55 10.33 1.65 17.98
C THR A 55 9.56 0.48 18.59
N SER A 56 9.74 -0.75 18.10
CA SER A 56 9.13 -1.95 18.70
C SER A 56 9.68 -2.24 20.10
N GLY A 57 10.99 -2.03 20.32
CA GLY A 57 11.61 -2.19 21.63
C GLY A 57 11.11 -1.17 22.65
N PHE A 58 10.89 0.08 22.23
CA PHE A 58 10.29 1.11 23.08
C PHE A 58 8.87 0.73 23.55
N LEU A 59 8.05 0.17 22.65
CA LEU A 59 6.68 -0.26 22.97
C LEU A 59 6.60 -1.60 23.71
N GLY A 60 7.74 -2.27 23.94
CA GLY A 60 7.79 -3.58 24.58
C GLY A 60 7.24 -4.71 23.70
N LEU A 61 7.24 -4.53 22.38
CA LEU A 61 6.87 -5.53 21.39
C LEU A 61 8.06 -6.47 21.15
N VAL A 62 8.26 -7.38 22.10
CA VAL A 62 9.43 -8.27 22.20
C VAL A 62 9.61 -9.12 20.96
N LYS A 63 8.55 -9.75 20.44
CA LYS A 63 8.67 -10.63 19.25
C LYS A 63 9.05 -9.84 18.01
N MET A 64 8.50 -8.65 17.85
CA MET A 64 8.81 -7.78 16.72
C MET A 64 10.26 -7.27 16.79
N GLN A 65 10.71 -6.94 18.00
CA GLN A 65 12.09 -6.55 18.26
C GLN A 65 13.08 -7.70 18.00
N GLU A 66 12.76 -8.93 18.41
CA GLU A 66 13.63 -10.09 18.17
C GLU A 66 13.78 -10.40 16.67
N LEU A 67 12.67 -10.35 15.93
CA LEU A 67 12.66 -10.67 14.50
C LEU A 67 13.40 -9.60 13.68
N THR A 68 13.18 -8.32 13.96
CA THR A 68 13.90 -7.20 13.32
C THR A 68 15.40 -7.26 13.61
N HIS A 69 15.80 -7.60 14.84
CA HIS A 69 17.21 -7.76 15.21
C HIS A 69 17.90 -8.84 14.37
N ARG A 70 17.26 -10.00 14.14
CA ARG A 70 17.84 -11.07 13.30
C ARG A 70 17.98 -10.67 11.83
N LEU A 71 17.03 -9.90 11.32
CA LEU A 71 17.12 -9.34 9.96
C LEU A 71 18.26 -8.32 9.86
N GLU A 72 18.38 -7.45 10.86
CA GLU A 72 19.46 -6.47 10.97
C GLU A 72 20.84 -7.15 11.03
N ASP A 73 20.98 -8.26 11.78
CA ASP A 73 22.21 -9.04 11.86
C ASP A 73 22.65 -9.55 10.48
N ILE A 74 21.73 -10.11 9.70
CA ILE A 74 22.01 -10.60 8.34
C ILE A 74 22.45 -9.43 7.44
N LEU A 75 21.69 -8.34 7.45
CA LEU A 75 21.98 -7.15 6.64
C LEU A 75 23.31 -6.49 7.02
N ASN A 76 23.68 -6.50 8.30
CA ASN A 76 24.96 -5.99 8.78
C ASN A 76 26.13 -6.81 8.22
N LYS A 77 26.00 -8.14 8.20
CA LYS A 77 27.00 -9.04 7.63
C LYS A 77 27.16 -8.81 6.13
N LEU A 78 26.06 -8.61 5.40
CA LEU A 78 26.09 -8.23 3.98
C LEU A 78 26.79 -6.87 3.78
N ARG A 79 26.49 -5.87 4.62
CA ARG A 79 27.12 -4.53 4.57
C ARG A 79 28.63 -4.57 4.80
N LYS A 80 29.09 -5.42 5.70
CA LYS A 80 30.51 -5.61 6.03
C LYS A 80 31.26 -6.43 4.97
N GLY A 81 30.56 -6.94 3.96
CA GLY A 81 31.13 -7.83 2.94
C GLY A 81 31.49 -9.22 3.48
N GLU A 82 30.96 -9.62 4.64
CA GLU A 82 31.15 -10.97 5.21
C GLU A 82 30.43 -12.03 4.37
N ALA A 83 29.38 -11.64 3.65
CA ALA A 83 28.68 -12.46 2.66
C ALA A 83 28.19 -11.61 1.48
N LYS A 84 27.97 -12.26 0.34
CA LYS A 84 27.24 -11.68 -0.79
C LYS A 84 25.76 -12.03 -0.71
N VAL A 85 24.91 -11.13 -1.21
CA VAL A 85 23.48 -11.41 -1.38
C VAL A 85 23.33 -12.62 -2.29
N SER A 86 22.61 -13.64 -1.80
CA SER A 86 22.33 -14.90 -2.51
C SER A 86 20.85 -15.21 -2.41
N SER A 87 20.32 -16.09 -3.27
CA SER A 87 18.91 -16.47 -3.23
C SER A 87 18.50 -16.99 -1.85
N THR A 88 19.34 -17.83 -1.22
CA THR A 88 19.04 -18.39 0.12
C THR A 88 18.97 -17.31 1.20
N ILE A 89 19.86 -16.30 1.15
CA ILE A 89 19.84 -15.19 2.10
C ILE A 89 18.62 -14.30 1.84
N MET A 90 18.33 -14.01 0.56
CA MET A 90 17.18 -13.20 0.17
C MET A 90 15.86 -13.87 0.55
N ASP A 91 15.73 -15.18 0.32
CA ASP A 91 14.56 -15.97 0.71
C ASP A 91 14.34 -15.89 2.23
N GLY A 92 15.42 -15.94 3.02
CA GLY A 92 15.35 -15.76 4.46
C GLY A 92 14.92 -14.36 4.88
N ILE A 93 15.50 -13.32 4.28
CA ILE A 93 15.14 -11.92 4.57
C ILE A 93 13.66 -11.67 4.24
N LEU A 94 13.19 -12.14 3.08
CA LEU A 94 11.79 -12.01 2.67
C LEU A 94 10.85 -12.79 3.60
N SER A 95 11.22 -14.01 4.00
CA SER A 95 10.45 -14.77 4.98
C SER A 95 10.35 -14.07 6.33
N GLY A 96 11.43 -13.42 6.80
CA GLY A 96 11.38 -12.63 8.03
C GLY A 96 10.58 -11.33 7.87
N TYR A 97 10.60 -10.70 6.69
CA TYR A 97 9.75 -9.56 6.37
C TYR A 97 8.25 -9.94 6.37
N ASP A 98 7.90 -11.08 5.78
CA ASP A 98 6.52 -11.58 5.76
C ASP A 98 6.02 -11.80 7.20
N ALA A 99 6.84 -12.42 8.04
CA ALA A 99 6.53 -12.63 9.45
C ALA A 99 6.40 -11.33 10.25
N LEU A 100 7.18 -10.28 9.93
CA LEU A 100 7.00 -8.95 10.52
C LEU A 100 5.68 -8.31 10.09
N SER A 101 5.31 -8.48 8.82
CA SER A 101 4.06 -7.95 8.28
C SER A 101 2.85 -8.63 8.93
N GLU A 102 2.89 -9.96 9.08
CA GLU A 102 1.84 -10.72 9.76
C GLU A 102 1.76 -10.35 11.26
N LEU A 103 2.90 -10.25 11.94
CA LEU A 103 2.95 -9.84 13.34
C LEU A 103 2.36 -8.43 13.54
N LEU A 104 2.61 -7.49 12.63
CA LEU A 104 2.06 -6.14 12.72
C LEU A 104 0.53 -6.13 12.60
N VAL A 105 -0.05 -6.95 11.71
CA VAL A 105 -1.50 -7.10 11.59
C VAL A 105 -2.10 -7.65 12.89
N ILE A 106 -1.48 -8.67 13.49
CA ILE A 106 -1.94 -9.25 14.76
C ILE A 106 -1.85 -8.25 15.91
N ILE A 107 -0.76 -7.47 15.96
CA ILE A 107 -0.57 -6.39 16.93
C ILE A 107 -1.65 -5.31 16.77
N GLU A 108 -2.05 -4.97 15.54
CA GLU A 108 -3.13 -4.03 15.28
C GLU A 108 -4.50 -4.55 15.75
N GLU A 109 -4.84 -5.80 15.42
CA GLU A 109 -6.16 -6.38 15.72
C GLU A 109 -6.37 -6.72 17.20
N ASN A 110 -5.37 -7.32 17.84
CA ASN A 110 -5.50 -7.91 19.18
C ASN A 110 -4.66 -7.19 20.24
N LYS A 111 -3.85 -6.20 19.83
CA LYS A 111 -2.94 -5.42 20.71
C LYS A 111 -1.98 -6.28 21.56
N ASN A 112 -1.78 -7.53 21.18
CA ASN A 112 -0.97 -8.54 21.86
C ASN A 112 -0.18 -9.36 20.84
N GLU A 113 0.94 -9.93 21.28
CA GLU A 113 1.83 -10.75 20.46
C GLU A 113 1.44 -12.24 20.43
N GLU A 114 0.18 -12.59 20.16
CA GLU A 114 -0.24 -14.01 20.00
C GLU A 114 0.16 -14.61 18.64
N PHE A 115 1.42 -14.41 18.23
CA PHE A 115 1.99 -14.96 17.00
C PHE A 115 3.23 -15.81 17.31
N GLU A 116 3.31 -17.02 16.77
CA GLU A 116 4.52 -17.86 16.89
C GLU A 116 5.56 -17.35 15.88
N THR A 117 6.72 -16.93 16.37
CA THR A 117 7.86 -16.44 15.54
C THR A 117 9.07 -17.37 15.62
N GLU A 118 8.97 -18.44 16.40
CA GLU A 118 10.07 -19.31 16.76
C GLU A 118 10.64 -20.07 15.56
N ASN A 119 9.85 -20.33 14.51
CA ASN A 119 10.31 -21.06 13.33
C ASN A 119 11.09 -20.16 12.38
N GLU A 120 10.64 -18.92 12.24
CA GLU A 120 11.20 -17.85 11.44
C GLU A 120 12.53 -17.43 12.05
N ILE A 121 12.55 -17.16 13.36
CA ILE A 121 13.77 -16.83 14.11
C ILE A 121 14.82 -17.94 13.95
N LYS A 122 14.44 -19.22 14.10
CA LYS A 122 15.36 -20.35 13.90
C LYS A 122 15.91 -20.41 12.48
N SER A 123 15.09 -20.10 11.48
CA SER A 123 15.51 -20.10 10.08
C SER A 123 16.51 -18.97 9.79
N LEU A 124 16.26 -17.77 10.31
CA LEU A 124 17.19 -16.64 10.24
C LEU A 124 18.50 -16.93 10.98
N GLU A 125 18.44 -17.49 12.19
CA GLU A 125 19.63 -17.89 12.96
C GLU A 125 20.47 -18.93 12.24
N LYS A 126 19.84 -19.84 11.49
CA LYS A 126 20.56 -20.80 10.66
C LYS A 126 21.32 -20.10 9.53
N ILE A 127 20.70 -19.09 8.89
CA ILE A 127 21.36 -18.29 7.85
C ILE A 127 22.55 -17.52 8.44
N ILE A 128 22.36 -16.86 9.58
CA ILE A 128 23.43 -16.14 10.30
C ILE A 128 24.61 -17.08 10.59
N LYS A 129 24.34 -18.26 11.13
CA LYS A 129 25.38 -19.27 11.41
C LYS A 129 26.09 -19.76 10.15
N ASN A 130 25.36 -19.94 9.05
CA ASN A 130 25.96 -20.36 7.77
C ASN A 130 26.89 -19.27 7.20
N ILE A 131 26.52 -18.00 7.36
CA ILE A 131 27.39 -16.87 6.99
C ILE A 131 28.66 -16.88 7.85
N GLU A 132 28.53 -17.12 9.16
CA GLU A 132 29.67 -17.15 10.09
C GLU A 132 30.59 -18.36 9.91
N SER A 133 30.06 -19.50 9.50
CA SER A 133 30.84 -20.72 9.28
C SER A 133 31.56 -20.76 7.93
N GLY A 134 31.24 -19.84 7.01
CA GLY A 134 31.80 -19.81 5.66
C GLY A 134 31.39 -20.99 4.77
N GLU A 135 30.29 -21.68 5.09
CA GLU A 135 29.75 -22.73 4.21
C GLU A 135 29.14 -22.09 2.96
N VAL A 136 29.92 -22.11 1.88
CA VAL A 136 29.52 -21.70 0.53
C VAL A 136 28.38 -22.58 0.04
N ILE A 137 27.16 -22.04 -0.03
CA ILE A 137 26.10 -22.59 -0.86
C ILE A 137 26.27 -21.97 -2.25
N ASP A 138 27.12 -22.60 -3.07
CA ASP A 138 27.38 -22.21 -4.45
C ASP A 138 26.14 -22.38 -5.33
N THR A 139 25.80 -21.35 -6.11
CA THR A 139 25.90 -21.43 -7.58
C THR A 139 26.12 -20.04 -8.18
N GLY A 140 27.36 -19.75 -8.55
CA GLY A 140 27.64 -18.92 -9.73
C GLY A 140 28.36 -17.59 -9.52
N SER A 141 29.67 -17.65 -9.28
CA SER A 141 30.73 -16.98 -10.05
C SER A 141 31.93 -16.70 -9.14
N GLU A 142 32.97 -17.52 -9.29
CA GLU A 142 34.31 -17.23 -8.80
C GLU A 142 34.77 -15.86 -9.33
N ASN A 143 35.24 -14.99 -8.43
CA ASN A 143 36.56 -14.33 -8.51
C ASN A 143 36.79 -13.42 -7.29
N ASN A 144 37.92 -13.69 -6.62
CA ASN A 144 38.75 -12.85 -5.75
C ASN A 144 38.06 -11.78 -4.88
N VAL A 145 37.97 -12.08 -3.58
CA VAL A 145 37.79 -11.06 -2.54
C VAL A 145 39.15 -10.40 -2.31
N GLU A 146 39.31 -9.16 -2.76
CA GLU A 146 40.36 -8.27 -2.24
C GLU A 146 39.93 -7.78 -0.85
N GLU A 147 40.85 -7.86 0.12
CA GLU A 147 40.70 -7.29 1.45
C GLU A 147 40.42 -5.78 1.33
N ASN A 148 39.19 -5.36 1.61
CA ASN A 148 38.89 -3.95 1.83
C ASN A 148 38.84 -3.63 3.32
N GLU A 149 39.52 -2.54 3.67
CA GLU A 149 39.68 -2.00 5.01
C GLU A 149 38.33 -1.90 5.76
N ILE A 150 38.38 -2.23 7.06
CA ILE A 150 37.31 -2.02 8.03
C ILE A 150 37.00 -0.52 8.08
N VAL A 151 36.04 -0.07 7.29
CA VAL A 151 35.45 1.27 7.41
C VAL A 151 34.68 1.26 8.73
N LYS A 152 35.16 2.05 9.70
CA LYS A 152 34.41 2.33 10.93
C LYS A 152 33.02 2.85 10.54
N ASP A 153 31.99 2.15 11.02
CA ASP A 153 30.58 2.48 10.83
C ASP A 153 30.30 3.92 11.32
N PRO A 154 29.94 4.86 10.43
CA PRO A 154 29.58 6.22 10.83
C PRO A 154 28.21 6.33 11.52
N TYR A 155 27.46 5.22 11.65
CA TYR A 155 26.05 5.20 12.01
C TYR A 155 25.69 4.28 13.18
N GLU A 156 26.64 3.96 14.07
CA GLU A 156 26.27 3.52 15.44
C GLU A 156 25.61 4.71 16.17
N MET A 157 24.30 4.89 16.00
CA MET A 157 23.48 5.80 16.81
C MET A 157 22.95 5.05 18.03
N ASP A 158 22.88 5.74 19.17
CA ASP A 158 22.43 5.11 20.41
C ASP A 158 20.89 4.90 20.39
N GLU A 159 20.45 3.76 20.94
CA GLU A 159 19.03 3.36 20.96
C GLU A 159 18.17 4.33 21.80
N GLU A 160 18.78 5.11 22.71
CA GLU A 160 18.09 6.11 23.54
C GLU A 160 17.72 7.38 22.75
N GLU A 161 18.54 7.80 21.79
CA GLU A 161 18.38 9.00 20.97
C GLU A 161 17.27 8.80 19.93
N LEU A 162 17.14 7.59 19.37
CA LEU A 162 16.04 7.21 18.48
C LEU A 162 14.69 7.17 19.21
N ALA A 163 14.65 6.57 20.41
CA ALA A 163 13.45 6.58 21.25
C ALA A 163 13.04 8.01 21.62
N GLN A 164 13.99 8.88 21.94
CA GLN A 164 13.74 10.30 22.21
C GLN A 164 13.27 11.08 20.96
N ALA A 165 13.82 10.81 19.78
CA ALA A 165 13.39 11.44 18.52
C ALA A 165 11.93 11.07 18.18
N PHE A 166 11.57 9.81 18.35
CA PHE A 166 10.19 9.34 18.18
C PHE A 166 9.23 10.01 19.16
N LEU A 167 9.57 10.07 20.46
CA LEU A 167 8.78 10.80 21.46
C LEU A 167 8.62 12.29 21.13
N ASN A 168 9.69 12.95 20.67
CA ASN A 168 9.66 14.38 20.36
C ASN A 168 8.78 14.70 19.15
N ASN A 169 8.79 13.84 18.13
CA ASN A 169 7.93 13.99 16.97
C ASN A 169 6.45 13.82 17.36
N ASN A 170 6.14 12.83 18.19
CA ASN A 170 4.75 12.57 18.60
C ASN A 170 4.25 13.60 19.62
N LYS A 171 5.11 14.10 20.52
CA LYS A 171 4.75 15.18 21.45
C LYS A 171 4.39 16.49 20.73
N LYS A 172 5.05 16.78 19.61
CA LYS A 172 4.74 17.94 18.77
C LYS A 172 3.37 17.83 18.12
N PHE A 173 2.98 16.62 17.71
CA PHE A 173 1.65 16.31 17.16
C PHE A 173 0.53 16.54 18.21
N MET A 174 0.77 16.16 19.46
CA MET A 174 -0.16 16.38 20.60
C MET A 174 -0.39 17.86 20.91
N GLU A 175 0.68 18.66 20.92
CA GLU A 175 0.61 20.09 21.21
C GLU A 175 -0.17 20.85 20.12
N ASP A 176 -0.02 20.45 18.85
CA ASP A 176 -0.71 21.04 17.70
C ASP A 176 -2.22 20.70 17.66
N ASN A 177 -2.64 19.53 18.15
CA ASN A 177 -4.06 19.13 18.22
C ASN A 177 -4.81 19.67 19.46
N SER A 178 -4.11 20.06 20.53
CA SER A 178 -4.73 20.69 21.71
C SER A 178 -5.17 22.15 21.49
N SER A 179 -4.70 22.79 20.42
CA SER A 179 -4.87 24.23 20.21
C SER A 179 -6.17 24.63 19.50
N ASN A 180 -7.05 23.68 19.17
CA ASN A 180 -8.27 23.94 18.40
C ASN A 180 -9.57 23.49 19.10
N SER A 181 -9.85 24.02 20.30
CA SER A 181 -11.25 24.20 20.76
C SER A 181 -11.39 25.31 21.81
N PHE A 182 -11.61 26.55 21.34
CA PHE A 182 -12.19 27.63 22.15
C PHE A 182 -13.57 27.98 21.58
N ILE A 183 -14.63 27.33 22.08
CA ILE A 183 -15.93 27.98 22.28
C ILE A 183 -16.50 27.49 23.62
N LYS A 184 -16.51 28.39 24.61
CA LYS A 184 -17.35 28.31 25.79
C LYS A 184 -18.80 28.58 25.37
N ASN A 185 -19.75 27.82 25.89
CA ASN A 185 -21.07 28.33 26.25
C ASN A 185 -21.64 27.52 27.42
N GLU A 186 -22.01 28.25 28.47
CA GLU A 186 -22.69 27.80 29.68
C GLU A 186 -24.16 27.43 29.41
N ASP A 187 -24.65 26.49 30.22
CA ASP A 187 -26.00 26.30 30.77
C ASP A 187 -27.23 26.42 29.86
N VAL A 188 -27.90 25.27 29.60
CA VAL A 188 -29.37 25.12 29.76
C VAL A 188 -29.69 23.70 30.23
N ALA A 189 -30.57 23.63 31.25
CA ALA A 189 -31.00 22.45 31.97
C ALA A 189 -31.97 21.51 31.22
N VAL A 190 -31.85 20.21 31.55
CA VAL A 190 -32.89 19.17 31.77
C VAL A 190 -34.20 19.28 30.99
N THR A 191 -34.50 18.25 30.19
CA THR A 191 -35.73 17.44 30.36
C THR A 191 -35.67 16.14 29.54
N ASP A 192 -36.19 15.09 30.18
CA ASP A 192 -36.34 13.72 29.71
C ASP A 192 -37.18 13.59 28.43
N ASN A 193 -36.87 12.59 27.60
CA ASN A 193 -37.83 11.53 27.28
C ASN A 193 -37.22 10.41 26.43
N GLU A 194 -37.41 9.19 26.92
CA GLU A 194 -37.29 7.92 26.21
C GLU A 194 -38.17 7.90 24.94
N HIS A 195 -37.74 7.19 23.89
CA HIS A 195 -38.50 6.08 23.30
C HIS A 195 -37.68 5.30 22.27
N ASN A 196 -37.71 3.98 22.43
CA ASN A 196 -37.27 2.95 21.49
C ASN A 196 -37.99 3.07 20.14
N GLU A 197 -37.33 2.62 19.06
CA GLU A 197 -37.78 1.45 18.28
C GLU A 197 -36.80 1.15 17.13
N GLU A 198 -36.20 -0.04 17.19
CA GLU A 198 -35.67 -0.75 16.02
C GLU A 198 -36.82 -1.23 15.13
N LYS A 199 -36.66 -1.16 13.80
CA LYS A 199 -37.16 -2.20 12.89
C LYS A 199 -36.54 -2.15 11.49
N ASN A 200 -36.04 -3.33 11.13
CA ASN A 200 -35.56 -3.81 9.84
C ASN A 200 -36.37 -3.37 8.61
N ILE A 201 -35.67 -3.17 7.49
CA ILE A 201 -36.25 -3.36 6.15
C ILE A 201 -35.25 -4.18 5.30
N GLU A 202 -35.74 -5.34 4.84
CA GLU A 202 -35.12 -6.24 3.86
C GLU A 202 -35.00 -5.58 2.49
N THR A 203 -33.82 -5.68 1.88
CA THR A 203 -33.54 -5.26 0.50
C THR A 203 -33.98 -6.34 -0.48
N THR A 204 -34.95 -6.03 -1.35
CA THR A 204 -35.27 -6.84 -2.53
C THR A 204 -34.65 -6.19 -3.76
N VAL A 205 -33.74 -6.92 -4.40
CA VAL A 205 -33.04 -6.56 -5.64
C VAL A 205 -33.97 -6.82 -6.83
N VAL A 206 -34.14 -5.82 -7.71
CA VAL A 206 -34.51 -6.06 -9.11
C VAL A 206 -33.68 -5.16 -10.02
N LYS A 207 -32.93 -5.81 -10.91
CA LYS A 207 -32.17 -5.25 -12.03
C LYS A 207 -33.11 -4.81 -13.15
N SER A 208 -32.70 -3.78 -13.89
CA SER A 208 -33.04 -3.66 -15.31
C SER A 208 -32.00 -2.86 -16.08
N ASP A 209 -31.50 -3.50 -17.14
CA ASP A 209 -30.60 -3.00 -18.18
C ASP A 209 -31.29 -1.99 -19.13
N LEU A 210 -30.51 -1.09 -19.75
CA LEU A 210 -30.33 -0.96 -21.22
C LEU A 210 -29.82 0.43 -21.69
N ALA A 211 -28.64 0.40 -22.31
CA ALA A 211 -28.24 0.95 -23.62
C ALA A 211 -28.42 2.45 -24.01
N ILE A 212 -27.26 3.13 -24.08
CA ILE A 212 -26.64 3.92 -25.19
C ILE A 212 -27.53 4.83 -26.08
N GLU A 213 -27.22 6.13 -26.12
CA GLU A 213 -27.00 6.85 -27.40
C GLU A 213 -26.19 8.17 -27.28
N LYS A 214 -25.45 8.47 -28.36
CA LYS A 214 -24.42 9.51 -28.54
C LYS A 214 -25.03 10.90 -28.88
N ASN A 215 -24.40 12.00 -28.46
CA ASN A 215 -23.91 13.06 -29.39
C ASN A 215 -23.22 14.28 -28.70
N ASN A 216 -21.97 14.52 -29.12
CA ASN A 216 -21.35 15.76 -29.61
C ASN A 216 -21.49 17.15 -28.92
N LYS A 217 -20.29 17.74 -28.73
CA LYS A 217 -19.86 19.16 -28.93
C LYS A 217 -20.45 20.17 -27.91
N GLU A 218 -19.67 21.02 -27.24
CA GLU A 218 -18.75 22.04 -27.78
C GLU A 218 -17.92 22.64 -26.63
N LYS A 219 -16.67 23.05 -26.90
CA LYS A 219 -15.85 23.91 -26.00
C LYS A 219 -16.34 25.36 -26.09
N PRO A 220 -16.07 26.18 -25.07
CA PRO A 220 -15.57 27.51 -25.37
C PRO A 220 -14.29 27.87 -24.62
N ASN A 221 -13.35 28.28 -25.45
CA ASN A 221 -12.17 29.10 -25.19
C ASN A 221 -12.61 30.52 -24.77
N ARG A 222 -11.99 31.11 -23.76
CA ARG A 222 -11.98 32.58 -23.61
C ARG A 222 -10.64 33.05 -23.07
N ASN A 223 -10.00 33.87 -23.89
CA ASN A 223 -8.67 34.43 -23.71
C ASN A 223 -8.79 35.96 -23.51
N TYR A 224 -7.97 36.47 -22.59
CA TYR A 224 -7.36 37.80 -22.47
C TYR A 224 -8.17 39.09 -22.23
N SER A 225 -7.72 39.82 -21.20
CA SER A 225 -7.34 41.26 -21.23
C SER A 225 -6.35 41.49 -20.06
N THR A 226 -5.03 41.47 -20.26
CA THR A 226 -4.10 42.60 -20.50
C THR A 226 -4.30 43.85 -19.64
N GLU A 227 -3.37 44.10 -18.72
CA GLU A 227 -2.80 45.43 -18.50
C GLU A 227 -1.27 45.36 -18.34
N LYS A 228 -0.60 46.29 -19.03
CA LYS A 228 0.86 46.48 -19.11
C LYS A 228 1.30 47.47 -18.03
N SER A 229 2.47 47.23 -17.44
CA SER A 229 3.43 48.31 -17.15
C SER A 229 4.86 47.81 -17.32
N ALA A 230 5.73 48.69 -17.79
CA ALA A 230 6.94 48.38 -18.55
C ALA A 230 8.25 48.45 -17.75
N SER A 231 9.15 47.53 -18.10
CA SER A 231 10.61 47.66 -18.31
C SER A 231 11.52 48.18 -17.19
N LYS A 232 12.45 47.29 -16.76
CA LYS A 232 13.90 47.56 -16.75
C LYS A 232 14.69 46.24 -16.94
N THR A 233 15.49 46.18 -17.99
CA THR A 233 16.65 45.28 -18.24
C THR A 233 17.69 45.41 -17.10
N LYS A 234 18.50 44.43 -16.67
CA LYS A 234 19.27 43.34 -17.32
C LYS A 234 19.93 42.55 -16.16
N ASP A 235 19.94 41.22 -16.17
CA ASP A 235 21.17 40.41 -16.13
C ASP A 235 20.84 38.90 -16.08
N ASP A 236 21.50 38.17 -16.97
CA ASP A 236 21.44 36.72 -17.10
C ASP A 236 22.06 36.02 -15.88
N LYS A 237 21.31 35.09 -15.26
CA LYS A 237 21.87 33.84 -14.72
C LYS A 237 20.77 32.83 -14.37
N LYS A 238 20.80 31.72 -15.10
CA LYS A 238 20.34 30.36 -14.75
C LYS A 238 18.99 30.25 -14.02
N GLN A 239 17.95 29.95 -14.80
CA GLN A 239 16.90 29.04 -14.34
C GLN A 239 16.57 28.07 -15.48
N ASN A 240 17.23 26.90 -15.46
CA ASN A 240 16.60 25.70 -15.98
C ASN A 240 15.47 25.38 -15.00
N ASN A 241 14.28 25.90 -15.28
CA ASN A 241 13.07 25.49 -14.60
C ASN A 241 12.72 24.11 -15.13
N THR A 242 13.31 23.07 -14.53
CA THR A 242 12.69 21.74 -14.56
C THR A 242 11.31 21.93 -13.96
N LEU A 243 10.28 21.73 -14.77
CA LEU A 243 8.92 21.48 -14.29
C LEU A 243 8.99 20.24 -13.41
N ALA A 244 9.37 20.43 -12.15
CA ALA A 244 9.17 19.44 -11.11
C ALA A 244 7.65 19.34 -10.98
N GLU A 245 7.08 18.25 -11.49
CA GLU A 245 5.69 17.89 -11.23
C GLU A 245 5.49 17.96 -9.72
N GLN A 246 4.68 18.92 -9.28
CA GLN A 246 4.36 19.08 -7.88
C GLN A 246 3.44 17.92 -7.48
N THR A 247 4.04 16.80 -7.07
CA THR A 247 3.30 15.68 -6.52
C THR A 247 2.93 15.98 -5.08
N ILE A 248 1.65 15.89 -4.76
CA ILE A 248 1.15 16.00 -3.38
C ILE A 248 1.02 14.57 -2.85
N ARG A 249 1.71 14.26 -1.74
CA ARG A 249 1.50 13.03 -1.00
C ARG A 249 0.26 13.21 -0.13
N VAL A 250 -0.68 12.27 -0.22
CA VAL A 250 -1.92 12.26 0.55
C VAL A 250 -2.00 10.92 1.27
N GLU A 251 -2.33 10.95 2.55
CA GLU A 251 -2.58 9.75 3.36
C GLU A 251 -3.72 8.93 2.75
N VAL A 252 -3.59 7.60 2.74
CA VAL A 252 -4.59 6.69 2.15
C VAL A 252 -5.94 6.81 2.88
N GLU A 253 -5.91 6.93 4.20
CA GLU A 253 -7.12 7.09 5.02
C GLU A 253 -7.96 8.29 4.59
N ARG A 254 -7.33 9.41 4.21
CA ARG A 254 -8.06 10.58 3.70
C ARG A 254 -8.75 10.32 2.37
N LEU A 255 -8.15 9.48 1.51
CA LEU A 255 -8.78 9.07 0.26
C LEU A 255 -9.97 8.13 0.52
N ASP A 256 -9.88 7.29 1.55
CA ASP A 256 -10.96 6.39 1.96
C ASP A 256 -12.12 7.17 2.64
N GLU A 257 -11.82 8.16 3.48
CA GLU A 257 -12.82 9.08 4.01
C GLU A 257 -13.53 9.85 2.89
N LEU A 258 -12.78 10.35 1.90
CA LEU A 258 -13.35 11.00 0.72
C LEU A 258 -14.27 10.05 -0.06
N LEU A 259 -13.88 8.76 -0.19
CA LEU A 259 -14.72 7.75 -0.82
C LEU A 259 -16.03 7.53 -0.04
N ASN A 260 -15.97 7.46 1.29
CA ASN A 260 -17.15 7.30 2.14
C ASN A 260 -18.09 8.50 2.00
N LEU A 261 -17.55 9.72 2.03
CA LEU A 261 -18.31 10.95 1.83
C LEU A 261 -18.97 11.01 0.45
N VAL A 262 -18.24 10.62 -0.60
CA VAL A 262 -18.79 10.52 -1.97
C VAL A 262 -19.87 9.44 -2.05
N SER A 263 -19.70 8.32 -1.36
CA SER A 263 -20.68 7.23 -1.34
C SER A 263 -21.99 7.66 -0.66
N GLU A 264 -21.90 8.37 0.46
CA GLU A 264 -23.05 9.02 1.11
C GLU A 264 -23.70 10.07 0.19
N LEU A 265 -22.90 10.85 -0.54
CA LEU A 265 -23.41 11.81 -1.51
C LEU A 265 -24.16 11.13 -2.67
N VAL A 266 -23.67 9.98 -3.15
CA VAL A 266 -24.35 9.16 -4.16
C VAL A 266 -25.69 8.63 -3.62
N LEU A 267 -25.74 8.17 -2.37
CA LEU A 267 -26.99 7.75 -1.71
C LEU A 267 -27.97 8.93 -1.59
N GLY A 268 -27.50 10.10 -1.17
CA GLY A 268 -28.28 11.34 -1.10
C GLY A 268 -28.84 11.77 -2.45
N ARG A 269 -28.05 11.67 -3.53
CA ARG A 269 -28.47 11.92 -4.91
C ARG A 269 -29.53 10.92 -5.38
N ASN A 270 -29.36 9.63 -5.09
CA ASN A 270 -30.38 8.62 -5.43
C ASN A 270 -31.70 8.89 -4.70
N ARG A 271 -31.63 9.30 -3.42
CA ARG A 271 -32.80 9.71 -2.65
C ARG A 271 -33.46 10.95 -3.24
N LEU A 272 -32.68 11.94 -3.65
CA LEU A 272 -33.19 13.14 -4.33
C LEU A 272 -33.86 12.81 -5.66
N ALA A 273 -33.28 11.90 -6.45
CA ALA A 273 -33.86 11.43 -7.70
C ALA A 273 -35.21 10.74 -7.46
N GLN A 274 -35.31 9.90 -6.42
CA GLN A 274 -36.56 9.26 -6.02
C GLN A 274 -37.63 10.27 -5.60
N LEU A 275 -37.29 11.21 -4.71
CA LEU A 275 -38.21 12.28 -4.28
C LEU A 275 -38.64 13.17 -5.44
N ASN A 276 -37.72 13.49 -6.35
CA ASN A 276 -38.04 14.25 -7.55
C ASN A 276 -39.00 13.48 -8.46
N SER A 277 -38.84 12.15 -8.60
CA SER A 277 -39.79 11.30 -9.31
C SER A 277 -41.18 11.36 -8.67
N ASP A 278 -41.28 11.22 -7.35
CA ASP A 278 -42.55 11.27 -6.61
C ASP A 278 -43.24 12.65 -6.74
N VAL A 279 -42.47 13.73 -6.63
CA VAL A 279 -42.94 15.11 -6.78
C VAL A 279 -43.34 15.40 -8.22
N SER A 280 -42.65 14.83 -9.21
CA SER A 280 -42.98 15.03 -10.63
C SER A 280 -44.36 14.49 -11.01
N VAL A 281 -44.82 13.42 -10.35
CA VAL A 281 -46.16 12.86 -10.53
C VAL A 281 -47.23 13.74 -9.87
N GLN A 282 -46.95 14.30 -8.70
CA GLN A 282 -47.93 15.10 -7.95
C GLN A 282 -48.07 16.55 -8.45
N TYR A 283 -46.99 17.14 -8.96
CA TYR A 283 -46.92 18.54 -9.39
C TYR A 283 -46.61 18.68 -10.88
N GLU A 284 -47.11 17.73 -11.67
CA GLU A 284 -46.85 17.62 -13.10
C GLU A 284 -47.19 18.93 -13.83
N GLY A 285 -46.26 19.42 -14.66
CA GLY A 285 -46.43 20.64 -15.45
C GLY A 285 -46.19 21.96 -14.70
N THR A 286 -45.88 21.93 -13.40
CA THR A 286 -45.52 23.14 -12.64
C THR A 286 -44.07 23.57 -12.91
N GLU A 287 -43.80 24.87 -12.77
CA GLU A 287 -42.44 25.43 -12.88
C GLU A 287 -41.51 24.87 -11.80
N ILE A 288 -42.04 24.63 -10.59
CA ILE A 288 -41.29 24.07 -9.46
C ILE A 288 -40.82 22.64 -9.77
N SER A 289 -41.70 21.79 -10.31
CA SER A 289 -41.33 20.42 -10.69
C SER A 289 -40.27 20.39 -11.79
N ARG A 290 -40.35 21.29 -12.77
CA ARG A 290 -39.32 21.42 -13.82
C ARG A 290 -37.98 21.87 -13.25
N ASN A 291 -37.97 22.94 -12.46
CA ASN A 291 -36.75 23.48 -11.86
C ASN A 291 -36.08 22.47 -10.90
N LEU A 292 -36.88 21.73 -10.12
CA LEU A 292 -36.36 20.67 -9.24
C LEU A 292 -35.76 19.52 -10.05
N GLY A 293 -36.43 19.09 -11.12
CA GLY A 293 -35.93 18.04 -12.00
C GLY A 293 -34.62 18.41 -12.69
N ASP A 294 -34.50 19.65 -13.19
CA ASP A 294 -33.27 20.13 -13.81
C ASP A 294 -32.13 20.26 -12.78
N THR A 295 -32.43 20.74 -11.57
CA THR A 295 -31.46 20.81 -10.46
C THR A 295 -30.99 19.42 -10.03
N ALA A 296 -31.90 18.45 -9.91
CA ALA A 296 -31.59 17.07 -9.54
C ALA A 296 -30.68 16.41 -10.59
N ARG A 297 -30.94 16.62 -11.89
CA ARG A 297 -30.05 16.14 -12.98
C ARG A 297 -28.67 16.81 -12.94
N GLN A 298 -28.60 18.09 -12.58
CA GLN A 298 -27.31 18.76 -12.45
C GLN A 298 -26.48 18.18 -11.30
N ILE A 299 -27.11 17.88 -10.15
CA ILE A 299 -26.46 17.18 -9.03
C ILE A 299 -26.05 15.77 -9.45
N ASP A 300 -26.89 15.05 -10.18
CA ASP A 300 -26.61 13.72 -10.73
C ASP A 300 -25.30 13.70 -11.56
N LEU A 301 -25.16 14.63 -12.49
CA LEU A 301 -23.95 14.76 -13.32
C LEU A 301 -22.71 15.13 -12.49
N LEU A 302 -22.81 16.15 -11.63
CA LEU A 302 -21.68 16.62 -10.81
C LEU A 302 -21.19 15.55 -9.82
N THR A 303 -22.12 14.78 -9.24
CA THR A 303 -21.76 13.69 -8.32
C THR A 303 -21.08 12.52 -9.04
N THR A 304 -21.52 12.17 -10.25
CA THR A 304 -20.82 11.17 -11.07
C THR A 304 -19.43 11.65 -11.47
N GLU A 305 -19.26 12.91 -11.86
CA GLU A 305 -17.93 13.46 -12.17
C GLU A 305 -17.01 13.45 -10.95
N LEU A 306 -17.53 13.84 -9.79
CA LEU A 306 -16.78 13.81 -8.53
C LEU A 306 -16.37 12.39 -8.14
N GLN A 307 -17.29 11.42 -8.24
CA GLN A 307 -16.99 10.02 -7.95
C GLN A 307 -15.90 9.47 -8.85
N LEU A 308 -15.97 9.73 -10.16
CA LEU A 308 -14.94 9.30 -11.11
C LEU A 308 -13.59 9.98 -10.83
N ALA A 309 -13.59 11.25 -10.44
CA ALA A 309 -12.37 11.97 -10.08
C ALA A 309 -11.70 11.37 -8.83
N VAL A 310 -12.48 11.11 -7.77
CA VAL A 310 -11.98 10.48 -6.53
C VAL A 310 -11.48 9.06 -6.79
N MET A 311 -12.23 8.24 -7.55
CA MET A 311 -11.78 6.92 -7.97
C MET A 311 -10.42 6.97 -8.68
N LYS A 312 -10.24 7.92 -9.61
CA LYS A 312 -8.97 8.10 -10.32
C LYS A 312 -7.81 8.49 -9.42
N THR A 313 -8.05 9.20 -8.31
CA THR A 313 -6.97 9.53 -7.36
C THR A 313 -6.47 8.32 -6.57
N ARG A 314 -7.26 7.23 -6.53
CA ARG A 314 -6.95 5.98 -5.83
C ARG A 314 -6.39 4.88 -6.76
N MET A 315 -6.38 5.13 -8.06
CA MET A 315 -5.92 4.17 -9.06
C MET A 315 -4.42 3.90 -8.92
N ILE A 316 -4.06 2.63 -8.87
CA ILE A 316 -2.69 2.13 -8.82
C ILE A 316 -2.45 1.21 -10.02
N LYS A 317 -1.24 1.23 -10.57
CA LYS A 317 -0.85 0.30 -11.63
C LYS A 317 -0.85 -1.14 -11.13
N ILE A 318 -1.49 -2.03 -11.87
CA ILE A 318 -1.54 -3.46 -11.56
C ILE A 318 -0.16 -4.14 -11.62
N GLU A 319 0.81 -3.52 -12.29
CA GLU A 319 2.24 -3.89 -12.30
C GLU A 319 2.77 -4.29 -10.92
N LYS A 320 2.39 -3.54 -9.86
CA LYS A 320 2.84 -3.84 -8.49
C LYS A 320 2.45 -5.24 -8.02
N VAL A 321 1.25 -5.69 -8.40
CA VAL A 321 0.76 -7.05 -8.09
C VAL A 321 1.46 -8.07 -8.96
N PHE A 322 1.60 -7.77 -10.25
CA PHE A 322 2.16 -8.69 -11.24
C PHE A 322 3.63 -9.04 -10.99
N ASN A 323 4.41 -8.12 -10.42
CA ASN A 323 5.83 -8.33 -10.11
C ASN A 323 6.11 -9.49 -9.13
N ARG A 324 5.12 -9.92 -8.34
CA ARG A 324 5.27 -11.02 -7.36
C ARG A 324 5.09 -12.41 -8.00
N PHE A 325 4.32 -12.51 -9.08
CA PHE A 325 3.96 -13.79 -9.69
C PHE A 325 5.10 -14.55 -10.39
N PRO A 326 6.13 -13.90 -11.00
CA PRO A 326 7.27 -14.61 -11.55
C PRO A 326 8.00 -15.50 -10.53
N ARG A 327 8.17 -15.01 -9.29
CA ARG A 327 8.80 -15.77 -8.21
C ARG A 327 7.91 -16.93 -7.76
N LEU A 328 6.63 -16.65 -7.51
CA LEU A 328 5.64 -17.68 -7.16
C LEU A 328 5.58 -18.83 -8.19
N VAL A 329 5.54 -18.51 -9.49
CA VAL A 329 5.51 -19.51 -10.56
C VAL A 329 6.82 -20.30 -10.62
N ARG A 330 7.97 -19.65 -10.38
CA ARG A 330 9.28 -20.33 -10.33
C ARG A 330 9.36 -21.33 -9.18
N ASP A 331 8.82 -20.99 -8.02
CA ASP A 331 8.83 -21.86 -6.84
C ASP A 331 7.87 -23.04 -7.01
N LEU A 332 6.64 -22.79 -7.49
CA LEU A 332 5.68 -23.85 -7.84
C LEU A 332 6.21 -24.77 -8.95
N SER A 333 6.95 -24.22 -9.92
CA SER A 333 7.62 -24.97 -10.98
C SER A 333 8.68 -25.94 -10.42
N LYS A 334 9.48 -25.50 -9.44
CA LYS A 334 10.46 -26.36 -8.75
C LYS A 334 9.78 -27.43 -7.88
N GLU A 335 8.73 -27.06 -7.14
CA GLU A 335 8.00 -27.95 -6.23
C GLU A 335 7.29 -29.08 -6.99
N THR A 336 6.65 -28.74 -8.11
CA THR A 336 5.88 -29.70 -8.93
C THR A 336 6.71 -30.42 -9.99
N GLY A 337 7.96 -29.98 -10.23
CA GLY A 337 8.84 -30.53 -11.26
C GLY A 337 8.38 -30.25 -12.69
N LYS A 338 7.56 -29.21 -12.90
CA LYS A 338 6.99 -28.83 -14.20
C LYS A 338 7.70 -27.59 -14.75
N GLU A 339 8.07 -27.58 -16.03
CA GLU A 339 8.64 -26.37 -16.64
C GLU A 339 7.55 -25.41 -17.12
N ILE A 340 7.61 -24.15 -16.68
CA ILE A 340 6.57 -23.14 -16.95
C ILE A 340 7.19 -21.84 -17.45
N ASN A 341 6.55 -21.23 -18.45
CA ASN A 341 6.78 -19.89 -18.96
C ASN A 341 5.61 -19.00 -18.55
N LEU A 342 5.88 -17.93 -17.78
CA LEU A 342 4.88 -16.94 -17.41
C LEU A 342 4.95 -15.76 -18.40
N GLU A 343 3.81 -15.42 -19.00
CA GLU A 343 3.66 -14.25 -19.87
C GLU A 343 2.69 -13.26 -19.22
N ILE A 344 3.14 -12.02 -19.03
CA ILE A 344 2.35 -10.97 -18.37
C ILE A 344 2.03 -9.88 -19.39
N PHE A 345 0.76 -9.48 -19.46
CA PHE A 345 0.26 -8.43 -20.35
C PHE A 345 -0.58 -7.41 -19.58
N GLY A 346 -0.47 -6.14 -19.96
CA GLY A 346 -1.31 -5.08 -19.38
C GLY A 346 -0.85 -4.55 -18.02
N GLU A 347 0.43 -4.64 -17.69
CA GLU A 347 1.00 -4.14 -16.42
C GLU A 347 0.68 -2.65 -16.15
N LYS A 348 0.50 -1.87 -17.22
CA LYS A 348 0.18 -0.43 -17.14
C LYS A 348 -1.29 -0.15 -16.82
N THR A 349 -2.13 -1.17 -16.78
CA THR A 349 -3.55 -1.02 -16.46
C THR A 349 -3.69 -0.53 -15.02
N GLU A 350 -4.50 0.50 -14.85
CA GLU A 350 -4.75 1.15 -13.57
C GLU A 350 -6.02 0.56 -12.96
N LEU A 351 -5.94 0.18 -11.68
CA LEU A 351 -7.03 -0.43 -10.93
C LEU A 351 -7.13 0.22 -9.54
N ASP A 352 -8.31 0.16 -8.94
CA ASP A 352 -8.52 0.65 -7.57
C ASP A 352 -7.67 -0.13 -6.55
N LYS A 353 -7.13 0.57 -5.54
CA LYS A 353 -6.30 -0.04 -4.48
C LYS A 353 -6.98 -1.21 -3.77
N THR A 354 -8.24 -1.06 -3.36
CA THR A 354 -8.98 -2.15 -2.66
C THR A 354 -9.19 -3.33 -3.59
N LEU A 355 -9.52 -3.09 -4.86
CA LEU A 355 -9.65 -4.18 -5.83
C LEU A 355 -8.34 -4.94 -6.03
N ILE A 356 -7.20 -4.24 -6.00
CA ILE A 356 -5.86 -4.85 -6.07
C ILE A 356 -5.60 -5.76 -4.86
N GLU A 357 -5.96 -5.32 -3.66
CA GLU A 357 -5.78 -6.11 -2.44
C GLU A 357 -6.70 -7.34 -2.44
N GLU A 358 -7.97 -7.17 -2.80
CA GLU A 358 -8.95 -8.25 -2.84
C GLU A 358 -8.70 -9.29 -3.94
N ILE A 359 -8.16 -8.88 -5.10
CA ILE A 359 -7.91 -9.79 -6.23
C ILE A 359 -6.63 -10.61 -6.06
N ASN A 360 -5.74 -10.21 -5.15
CA ASN A 360 -4.43 -10.84 -4.99
C ASN A 360 -4.53 -12.34 -4.64
N ASP A 361 -5.26 -12.69 -3.58
CA ASP A 361 -5.43 -14.08 -3.15
C ASP A 361 -6.15 -14.96 -4.19
N PRO A 362 -7.26 -14.52 -4.83
CA PRO A 362 -7.85 -15.22 -5.96
C PRO A 362 -6.87 -15.49 -7.10
N LEU A 363 -6.01 -14.54 -7.45
CA LEU A 363 -5.02 -14.71 -8.53
C LEU A 363 -3.95 -15.72 -8.16
N VAL A 364 -3.42 -15.68 -6.94
CA VAL A 364 -2.50 -16.70 -6.42
C VAL A 364 -3.12 -18.09 -6.56
N HIS A 365 -4.38 -18.23 -6.16
CA HIS A 365 -5.09 -19.51 -6.24
C HIS A 365 -5.30 -19.97 -7.69
N LEU A 366 -5.64 -19.07 -8.61
CA LEU A 366 -5.77 -19.39 -10.03
C LEU A 366 -4.44 -19.82 -10.66
N ILE A 367 -3.34 -19.16 -10.31
CA ILE A 367 -2.00 -19.52 -10.77
C ILE A 367 -1.60 -20.90 -10.24
N ARG A 368 -1.81 -21.16 -8.94
CA ARG A 368 -1.56 -22.47 -8.33
C ARG A 368 -2.35 -23.58 -9.02
N ASN A 369 -3.66 -23.38 -9.23
CA ASN A 369 -4.50 -24.34 -9.95
C ASN A 369 -4.00 -24.58 -11.39
N SER A 370 -3.52 -23.53 -12.05
CA SER A 370 -2.94 -23.63 -13.40
C SER A 370 -1.64 -24.45 -13.39
N VAL A 371 -0.79 -24.30 -12.38
CA VAL A 371 0.44 -25.08 -12.23
C VAL A 371 0.14 -26.53 -11.84
N ASP A 372 -0.68 -26.76 -10.83
CA ASP A 372 -0.93 -28.09 -10.24
C ASP A 372 -1.76 -28.98 -11.15
N HIS A 373 -2.81 -28.43 -11.76
CA HIS A 373 -3.79 -29.19 -12.52
C HIS A 373 -3.85 -28.80 -14.00
N GLY A 374 -3.47 -27.57 -14.36
CA GLY A 374 -3.52 -27.10 -15.75
C GLY A 374 -2.33 -27.57 -16.60
N VAL A 375 -1.11 -27.49 -16.07
CA VAL A 375 0.11 -27.87 -16.80
C VAL A 375 0.49 -29.31 -16.49
N GLU A 376 0.58 -30.15 -17.52
CA GLU A 376 1.07 -31.53 -17.47
C GLU A 376 2.60 -31.57 -17.25
N THR A 377 3.15 -32.71 -16.81
CA THR A 377 4.61 -32.88 -16.67
C THR A 377 5.35 -32.81 -18.02
N PRO A 378 6.65 -32.46 -18.05
CA PRO A 378 7.42 -32.36 -19.31
C PRO A 378 7.34 -33.64 -20.17
N GLU A 379 7.37 -34.81 -19.53
CA GLU A 379 7.28 -36.11 -20.21
C GLU A 379 5.91 -36.34 -20.87
N GLU A 380 4.83 -36.02 -20.16
CA GLU A 380 3.46 -36.12 -20.68
C GLU A 380 3.22 -35.13 -21.81
N ARG A 381 3.73 -33.90 -21.69
CA ARG A 381 3.64 -32.88 -22.74
C ARG A 381 4.32 -33.32 -24.02
N LYS A 382 5.53 -33.88 -23.91
CA LYS A 382 6.29 -34.41 -25.05
C LYS A 382 5.59 -35.61 -25.70
N LYS A 383 4.99 -36.50 -24.90
CA LYS A 383 4.15 -37.60 -25.39
C LYS A 383 2.92 -37.12 -26.15
N ASN A 384 2.35 -35.99 -25.72
CA ASN A 384 1.21 -35.34 -26.36
C ASN A 384 1.60 -34.40 -27.51
N GLY A 385 2.88 -34.31 -27.88
CA GLY A 385 3.39 -33.45 -28.96
C GLY A 385 3.35 -31.95 -28.64
N LYS A 386 3.21 -31.57 -27.36
CA LYS A 386 3.23 -30.18 -26.88
C LYS A 386 4.67 -29.73 -26.57
N PRO A 387 4.94 -28.41 -26.56
CA PRO A 387 6.22 -27.88 -26.06
C PRO A 387 6.50 -28.34 -24.63
N GLU A 388 7.76 -28.58 -24.31
CA GLU A 388 8.22 -29.05 -22.99
C GLU A 388 7.82 -28.09 -21.87
N LYS A 389 7.95 -26.77 -22.13
CA LYS A 389 7.45 -25.71 -21.24
C LYS A 389 5.94 -25.50 -21.42
N GLY A 390 5.21 -25.49 -20.31
CA GLY A 390 3.84 -24.98 -20.24
C GLY A 390 3.85 -23.45 -20.28
N THR A 391 2.84 -22.83 -20.87
CA THR A 391 2.67 -21.36 -20.84
C THR A 391 1.49 -21.02 -19.95
N ILE A 392 1.70 -20.09 -19.02
CA ILE A 392 0.65 -19.46 -18.23
C ILE A 392 0.63 -17.99 -18.62
N THR A 393 -0.55 -17.47 -18.95
CA THR A 393 -0.72 -16.08 -19.36
C THR A 393 -1.54 -15.34 -18.32
N LEU A 394 -1.01 -14.22 -17.84
CA LEU A 394 -1.70 -13.29 -16.96
C LEU A 394 -1.93 -11.99 -17.74
N SER A 395 -3.18 -11.56 -17.87
CA SER A 395 -3.55 -10.39 -18.68
C SER A 395 -4.53 -9.48 -17.95
N ALA A 396 -4.29 -8.17 -18.02
CA ALA A 396 -5.23 -7.13 -17.60
C ALA A 396 -5.54 -6.20 -18.79
N GLU A 397 -6.82 -6.01 -19.13
CA GLU A 397 -7.29 -5.21 -20.27
C GLU A 397 -8.33 -4.16 -19.89
#